data_AF-A0A3B3ZMY6-F1
#
_entry.id   AF-A0A3B3ZMY6-F1
#
_cell.length_a   1.000
_cell.length_b   1.000
_cell.length_c   1.000
_cell.angle_alpha   90.00
_cell.angle_beta   90.00
_cell.angle_gamma   90.00
#
_symmetry.space_group_name_H-M   'P 1'
#
loop_
_entity.id
_entity.type
_entity.pdbx_description
1 polymer ?
#
loop_
_entity_poly.entity_id
_entity_poly.type
_entity_poly.pdbx_seq_one_letter_code
_entity_poly.pdbx_strand_id
1 'polypeptide(L)'
;HSHELPSRAPVEVDEYSTNPTQAFTFYNINQARFQPPHVHMVEPMPQDTPKPPGYTRFVLTSDTHSRTDSMQMPYGDVLIHAGDFSELGLPSEVKKFNDWL
;
A
#
# COMPACT_ATOMS: atom_id res chain seq x y z
N HIS A 1 -0.68 -16.21 28.93
CA HIS A 1 -0.81 -14.74 28.93
C HIS A 1 -1.67 -14.33 27.76
N SER A 2 -2.92 -13.95 28.03
CA SER A 2 -3.85 -13.41 27.03
C SER A 2 -3.41 -12.00 26.66
N HIS A 3 -3.03 -11.79 25.39
CA HIS A 3 -2.87 -10.44 24.85
C HIS A 3 -4.26 -9.84 24.68
N GLU A 4 -4.68 -8.99 25.61
CA GLU A 4 -5.83 -8.12 25.39
C GLU A 4 -5.46 -7.14 24.27
N LEU A 5 -6.20 -7.22 23.16
CA LEU A 5 -6.11 -6.25 22.08
C LEU A 5 -6.54 -4.88 22.66
N PRO A 6 -5.78 -3.80 22.45
CA PRO A 6 -6.18 -2.48 22.93
C PRO A 6 -7.57 -2.15 22.37
N SER A 7 -8.48 -1.75 23.27
CA SER A 7 -9.84 -1.34 22.92
C SER A 7 -9.77 -0.30 21.81
N ARG A 8 -10.42 -0.58 20.67
CA ARG A 8 -10.43 0.32 19.51
C ARG A 8 -11.07 1.64 19.93
N ALA A 9 -10.25 2.67 20.14
CA ALA A 9 -10.75 4.02 20.37
C ALA A 9 -11.55 4.48 19.13
N PRO A 10 -12.67 5.20 19.31
CA PRO A 10 -13.39 5.77 18.19
C PRO A 10 -12.45 6.74 17.44
N VAL A 11 -12.43 6.64 16.10
CA VAL A 11 -11.71 7.57 15.23
C VAL A 11 -12.73 8.59 14.73
N GLU A 12 -12.55 9.85 15.08
CA GLU A 12 -13.38 10.95 14.63
C GLU A 12 -12.80 11.63 13.38
N VAL A 13 -13.62 12.39 12.67
CA VAL A 13 -13.17 13.17 11.52
C VAL A 13 -12.21 14.24 12.01
N ASP A 14 -11.00 14.24 11.44
CA ASP A 14 -9.96 15.20 11.76
C ASP A 14 -10.40 16.64 11.43
N GLU A 15 -10.07 17.59 12.30
CA GLU A 15 -10.33 19.02 12.08
C GLU A 15 -9.72 19.51 10.76
N TYR A 16 -8.56 18.96 10.37
CA TYR A 16 -7.85 19.30 9.15
C TYR A 16 -8.14 18.35 7.97
N SER A 17 -9.21 17.55 8.04
CA SER A 17 -9.57 16.57 7.00
C SER A 17 -9.70 17.15 5.60
N THR A 18 -10.11 18.42 5.47
CA THR A 18 -10.23 19.12 4.17
C THR A 18 -8.95 19.85 3.74
N ASN A 19 -7.89 19.83 4.56
CA ASN A 19 -6.61 20.48 4.25
C ASN A 19 -5.43 19.58 4.67
N PRO A 20 -5.10 18.55 3.86
CA PRO A 20 -4.12 17.53 4.25
C PRO A 20 -2.71 18.08 4.46
N THR A 21 -2.32 19.13 3.73
CA THR A 21 -1.02 19.80 3.93
C THR A 21 -0.95 20.45 5.31
N GLN A 22 -2.02 21.14 5.73
CA GLN A 22 -2.10 21.72 7.07
C GLN A 22 -2.15 20.62 8.14
N ALA A 23 -2.89 19.53 7.92
CA ALA A 23 -2.91 18.38 8.82
C ALA A 23 -1.49 17.82 9.02
N PHE A 24 -0.77 17.60 7.92
CA PHE A 24 0.62 17.15 7.96
C PHE A 24 1.48 18.09 8.82
N THR A 25 1.46 19.40 8.54
CA THR A 25 2.22 20.40 9.31
C THR A 25 1.84 20.40 10.79
N PHE A 26 0.55 20.43 11.10
CA PHE A 26 0.06 20.48 12.48
C PHE A 26 0.54 19.29 13.29
N TYR A 27 0.35 18.07 12.77
CA TYR A 27 0.79 16.85 13.46
C TYR A 27 2.30 16.73 13.53
N ASN A 28 3.01 17.20 12.50
CA ASN A 28 4.46 17.14 12.50
C ASN A 28 5.08 18.09 13.54
N ILE A 29 4.54 19.30 13.70
CA ILE A 29 5.02 20.28 14.69
C ILE A 29 4.67 19.85 16.12
N ASN A 30 3.42 19.45 16.36
CA ASN A 30 2.94 19.23 17.73
C ASN A 30 3.26 17.83 18.27
N GLN A 31 3.48 16.83 17.41
CA GLN A 31 3.66 15.44 17.81
C GLN A 31 4.90 14.79 17.20
N ALA A 32 5.70 15.51 16.41
CA ALA A 32 6.80 14.94 15.62
C ALA A 32 6.36 13.73 14.77
N ARG A 33 5.08 13.72 14.34
CA ARG A 33 4.42 12.52 13.79
C ARG A 33 5.09 11.97 12.53
N PHE A 34 5.75 12.82 11.77
CA PHE A 34 6.40 12.46 10.50
C PHE A 34 7.92 12.75 10.53
N GLN A 35 8.53 12.69 11.73
CA GLN A 35 9.97 12.92 11.91
C GLN A 35 10.75 11.61 12.09
N PRO A 36 12.06 11.60 11.75
CA PRO A 36 12.96 10.53 12.15
C PRO A 36 13.09 10.44 13.69
N PRO A 37 13.51 9.28 14.24
CA PRO A 37 14.01 8.09 13.53
C PRO A 37 12.90 7.16 13.03
N HIS A 38 11.68 7.30 13.55
CA HIS A 38 10.60 6.34 13.31
C HIS A 38 10.00 6.44 11.90
N VAL A 39 10.04 7.62 11.29
CA VAL A 39 9.59 7.84 9.90
C VAL A 39 10.81 8.09 9.01
N HIS A 40 11.08 7.16 8.10
CA HIS A 40 12.17 7.23 7.14
C HIS A 40 11.84 6.39 5.90
N MET A 41 12.56 6.67 4.80
CA MET A 41 12.46 5.88 3.57
C MET A 41 13.11 4.51 3.77
N VAL A 42 12.51 3.48 3.19
CA VAL A 42 13.06 2.12 3.15
C VAL A 42 13.49 1.83 1.72
N GLU A 43 14.74 1.39 1.54
CA GLU A 43 15.29 1.06 0.23
C GLU A 43 14.64 -0.23 -0.32
N PRO A 44 14.27 -0.26 -1.62
CA PRO A 44 13.80 -1.47 -2.26
C PRO A 44 14.87 -2.57 -2.28
N MET A 45 14.44 -3.82 -2.07
CA MET A 45 15.33 -4.98 -2.21
C MET A 45 15.36 -5.48 -3.66
N PRO A 46 16.52 -5.99 -4.14
CA PRO A 46 16.59 -6.70 -5.42
C PRO A 46 15.59 -7.85 -5.52
N GLN A 47 15.04 -8.10 -6.71
CA GLN A 47 13.98 -9.11 -6.91
C GLN A 47 14.45 -10.54 -6.60
N ASP A 48 15.73 -10.82 -6.82
CA ASP A 48 16.40 -12.10 -6.56
C ASP A 48 16.81 -12.30 -5.10
N THR A 49 16.55 -11.31 -4.23
CA THR A 49 16.78 -11.44 -2.78
C THR A 49 16.03 -12.68 -2.26
N PRO A 50 16.69 -13.63 -1.57
CA PRO A 50 16.02 -14.81 -1.05
C PRO A 50 14.88 -14.47 -0.09
N LYS A 51 13.77 -15.21 -0.18
CA LYS A 51 12.68 -15.09 0.80
C LYS A 51 13.09 -15.78 2.10
N PRO A 52 13.05 -15.10 3.27
CA PRO A 52 13.39 -15.73 4.54
C PRO A 52 12.46 -16.92 4.88
N PRO A 53 12.97 -17.99 5.55
CA PRO A 53 12.15 -19.14 5.94
C PRO A 53 10.98 -18.76 6.85
N GLY A 54 9.78 -19.23 6.54
CA GLY A 54 8.56 -18.93 7.31
C GLY A 54 7.89 -17.60 6.97
N TYR A 55 8.38 -16.87 5.96
CA TYR A 55 7.80 -15.59 5.54
C TYR A 55 6.99 -15.70 4.24
N THR A 56 6.07 -14.76 4.08
CA THR A 56 5.31 -14.49 2.85
C THR A 56 5.89 -13.27 2.16
N ARG A 57 6.14 -13.38 0.86
CA ARG A 57 6.53 -12.27 -0.01
C ARG A 57 5.31 -11.75 -0.75
N PHE A 58 4.94 -10.50 -0.45
CA PHE A 58 3.90 -9.78 -1.18
C PHE A 58 4.50 -9.07 -2.39
N VAL A 59 3.81 -9.11 -3.52
CA VAL A 59 4.07 -8.26 -4.69
C VAL A 59 2.99 -7.19 -4.71
N LEU A 60 3.38 -5.92 -4.66
CA LEU A 60 2.44 -4.80 -4.63
C LEU A 60 2.50 -4.06 -5.96
N THR A 61 1.34 -3.87 -6.59
CA THR A 61 1.17 -3.05 -7.80
C THR A 61 -0.07 -2.17 -7.63
N SER A 62 -0.21 -1.13 -8.45
CA SER A 62 -1.38 -0.26 -8.47
C SER A 62 -1.45 0.46 -9.81
N ASP A 63 -2.58 1.09 -10.13
CA ASP A 63 -2.71 2.07 -11.21
C ASP A 63 -2.21 1.54 -12.57
N THR A 64 -2.48 0.27 -12.86
CA THR A 64 -2.03 -0.34 -14.12
C THR A 64 -2.85 0.15 -15.32
N HIS A 65 -4.05 0.70 -15.10
CA HIS A 65 -4.90 1.31 -16.12
C HIS A 65 -4.97 0.50 -17.43
N SER A 66 -5.28 -0.79 -17.34
CA SER A 66 -5.36 -1.75 -18.46
C SER A 66 -4.03 -2.06 -19.18
N ARG A 67 -2.87 -1.68 -18.63
CA ARG A 67 -1.51 -1.79 -19.24
C ARG A 67 -0.64 -2.89 -18.60
N THR A 68 -1.22 -4.06 -18.36
CA THR A 68 -0.49 -5.19 -17.75
C THR A 68 0.40 -5.96 -18.73
N ASP A 69 0.21 -5.79 -20.05
CA ASP A 69 0.84 -6.60 -21.10
C ASP A 69 2.39 -6.56 -21.10
N SER A 70 3.00 -5.48 -20.60
CA SER A 70 4.46 -5.31 -20.54
C SER A 70 5.06 -5.49 -19.14
N MET A 71 4.24 -5.83 -18.14
CA MET A 71 4.69 -5.94 -16.76
C MET A 71 5.47 -7.24 -16.54
N GLN A 72 6.72 -7.11 -16.10
CA GLN A 72 7.51 -8.23 -15.62
C GLN A 72 7.28 -8.41 -14.12
N MET A 73 6.52 -9.43 -13.76
CA MET A 73 6.16 -9.69 -12.36
C MET A 73 7.29 -10.43 -11.64
N PRO A 74 7.79 -9.92 -10.49
CA PRO A 74 8.77 -10.62 -9.69
C PRO A 74 8.15 -11.85 -9.02
N TYR A 75 9.00 -12.79 -8.61
CA TYR A 75 8.55 -13.90 -7.77
C TYR A 75 7.98 -13.38 -6.44
N GLY A 76 6.81 -13.88 -6.06
CA GLY A 76 6.20 -13.68 -4.76
C GLY A 76 5.08 -14.68 -4.51
N ASP A 77 4.55 -14.67 -3.29
CA ASP A 77 3.52 -15.62 -2.86
C ASP A 77 2.10 -15.04 -2.99
N VAL A 78 1.94 -13.72 -2.85
CA VAL A 78 0.64 -13.03 -2.90
C VAL A 78 0.78 -11.73 -3.67
N LEU A 79 -0.04 -11.56 -4.71
CA LEU A 79 -0.21 -10.29 -5.42
C LEU A 79 -1.25 -9.43 -4.70
N ILE A 80 -0.91 -8.16 -4.46
CA ILE A 80 -1.83 -7.12 -4.00
C ILE A 80 -1.85 -6.01 -5.07
N HIS A 81 -3.00 -5.83 -5.72
CA HIS A 81 -3.25 -4.71 -6.61
C HIS A 81 -4.08 -3.64 -5.87
N ALA A 82 -3.57 -2.42 -5.70
CA ALA A 82 -4.16 -1.41 -4.80
C ALA A 82 -5.26 -0.51 -5.42
N GLY A 83 -5.70 -0.81 -6.64
CA GLY A 83 -6.79 -0.10 -7.32
C GLY A 83 -6.43 0.26 -8.75
N ASP A 84 -7.36 0.84 -9.50
CA ASP A 84 -7.14 1.39 -10.84
C ASP A 84 -6.49 0.44 -11.86
N PHE A 85 -6.94 -0.82 -11.87
CA PHE A 85 -6.50 -1.81 -12.85
C PHE A 85 -7.13 -1.62 -14.25
N SER A 86 -8.20 -0.83 -14.36
CA SER A 86 -8.89 -0.50 -15.60
C SER A 86 -8.80 1.00 -15.88
N GLU A 87 -8.85 1.43 -17.14
CA GLU A 87 -8.88 2.84 -17.50
C GLU A 87 -10.28 3.45 -17.26
N LEU A 88 -11.35 2.73 -17.65
CA LEU A 88 -12.73 3.23 -17.58
C LEU A 88 -13.69 2.33 -16.80
N GLY A 89 -13.22 1.16 -16.33
CA GLY A 89 -14.05 0.19 -15.61
C GLY A 89 -14.95 -0.63 -16.53
N LEU A 90 -14.62 -0.73 -17.83
CA LEU A 90 -15.45 -1.48 -18.77
C LEU A 90 -15.35 -2.99 -18.47
N PRO A 91 -16.44 -3.77 -18.64
CA PRO A 91 -16.40 -5.22 -18.43
C PRO A 91 -15.30 -5.93 -19.23
N SER A 92 -14.96 -5.44 -20.43
CA SER A 92 -13.86 -5.97 -21.24
C SER A 92 -12.49 -5.70 -20.61
N GLU A 93 -12.29 -4.58 -19.94
CA GLU A 93 -11.05 -4.26 -19.22
C GLU A 93 -10.93 -5.07 -17.94
N VAL A 94 -12.04 -5.23 -17.21
CA VAL A 94 -12.10 -6.13 -16.05
C VAL A 94 -11.75 -7.55 -16.47
N LYS A 95 -12.32 -8.02 -17.59
CA LYS A 95 -11.97 -9.32 -18.16
C LYS A 95 -10.50 -9.39 -18.55
N LYS A 96 -9.95 -8.37 -19.25
CA LYS A 96 -8.55 -8.32 -19.64
C LYS A 96 -7.62 -8.41 -18.42
N PHE A 97 -7.91 -7.65 -17.36
CA PHE A 97 -7.14 -7.70 -16.13
C PHE A 97 -7.21 -9.09 -15.47
N ASN A 98 -8.40 -9.69 -15.39
CA ASN A 98 -8.58 -11.03 -14.85
C ASN A 98 -7.91 -12.13 -15.70
N ASP A 99 -7.84 -11.95 -17.02
CA ASP A 99 -7.11 -12.87 -17.91
C ASP A 99 -5.58 -12.77 -17.71
N TRP A 100 -5.08 -11.65 -17.19
CA TRP A 100 -3.66 -11.46 -16.85
C TRP A 100 -3.28 -12.04 -15.48
N LEU A 101 -4.24 -12.09 -14.54
CA LEU A 101 -4.05 -12.71 -13.20
C LEU A 101 -3.81 -14.22 -13.30
#